data_AF-A0A3B0VEM1-F1
#
_entry.id   AF-A0A3B0VEM1-F1
#
_cell.length_a   1.000
_cell.length_b   1.000
_cell.length_c   1.000
_cell.angle_alpha   90.00
_cell.angle_beta   90.00
_cell.angle_gamma   90.00
#
_symmetry.space_group_name_H-M   'P 1'
#
loop_
_entity.id
_entity.type
_entity.pdbx_description
1 polymer ?
#
loop_
_entity_poly.entity_id
_entity_poly.type
_entity_poly.pdbx_seq_one_letter_code
_entity_poly.pdbx_strand_id
1 'polypeptide(L)'
;MYHTVMSDTISSGQFSLVGVSAAAAAAFKEGRSASSEQQFDKAIQYYSEALAFDRTPASFRARIFEYRGLCFWLIGEFAAAEKDYNESLATSDSIDQTARARVRL
;
A
#
# COMPACT_ATOMS: atom_id res chain seq x y z
N MET A 1 28.52 -16.59 -20.02
CA MET A 1 27.58 -15.65 -20.68
C MET A 1 26.57 -15.20 -19.64
N TYR A 2 26.57 -13.89 -19.36
CA TYR A 2 25.52 -12.98 -18.86
C TYR A 2 24.25 -13.64 -18.29
N HIS A 3 23.83 -13.37 -17.05
CA HIS A 3 23.37 -12.04 -16.62
C HIS A 3 23.61 -11.82 -15.12
N THR A 4 24.47 -10.84 -14.81
CA THR A 4 24.33 -10.05 -13.59
C THR A 4 23.01 -9.31 -13.70
N VAL A 5 21.96 -9.79 -13.02
CA VAL A 5 20.84 -8.93 -12.67
C VAL A 5 21.40 -7.93 -11.68
N MET A 6 21.66 -6.72 -12.18
CA MET A 6 22.01 -5.58 -11.36
C MET A 6 20.83 -5.41 -10.40
N SER A 7 21.05 -5.83 -9.15
CA SER A 7 20.15 -5.58 -8.04
C SER A 7 20.10 -4.06 -7.87
N ASP A 8 19.17 -3.41 -8.56
CA ASP A 8 18.70 -2.07 -8.26
C ASP A 8 17.89 -2.14 -6.95
N THR A 9 18.57 -2.54 -5.89
CA THR A 9 18.10 -2.48 -4.51
C THR A 9 18.22 -1.05 -4.04
N ILE A 10 17.22 -0.25 -4.38
CA ILE A 10 16.87 0.90 -3.56
C ILE A 10 15.74 0.48 -2.62
N SER A 11 16.15 0.22 -1.37
CA SER A 11 15.52 0.56 -0.09
C SER A 11 13.97 0.59 0.00
N SER A 12 13.45 -0.12 1.01
CA SER A 12 12.08 -0.16 1.55
C SER A 12 11.07 -1.15 0.91
N GLY A 13 11.33 -2.44 1.14
CA GLY A 13 10.30 -3.48 1.15
C GLY A 13 9.84 -3.90 -0.25
N GLN A 14 10.53 -4.87 -0.84
CA GLN A 14 10.00 -5.58 -1.99
C GLN A 14 8.89 -6.53 -1.51
N PHE A 15 7.66 -6.29 -1.97
CA PHE A 15 6.66 -7.34 -2.08
C PHE A 15 6.60 -7.75 -3.54
N SER A 16 6.29 -9.02 -3.79
CA SER A 16 6.18 -9.54 -5.14
C SER A 16 4.99 -8.89 -5.86
N LEU A 17 5.26 -8.24 -7.00
CA LEU A 17 4.21 -7.81 -7.94
C LEU A 17 3.71 -8.96 -8.82
N VAL A 18 4.19 -10.18 -8.60
CA VAL A 18 3.71 -11.37 -9.31
C VAL A 18 2.22 -11.52 -9.04
N GLY A 19 1.42 -11.49 -10.09
CA GLY A 19 -0.04 -11.58 -10.00
C GLY A 19 -0.76 -10.26 -9.73
N VAL A 20 -0.05 -9.11 -9.69
CA VAL A 20 -0.65 -7.77 -9.64
C VAL A 20 -0.84 -7.26 -11.07
N SER A 21 -2.03 -6.75 -11.39
CA SER A 21 -2.26 -6.10 -12.68
C SER A 21 -1.43 -4.82 -12.79
N ALA A 22 -0.94 -4.50 -14.00
CA ALA A 22 -0.18 -3.27 -14.23
C ALA A 22 -0.97 -2.02 -13.83
N ALA A 23 -2.30 -2.04 -14.02
CA ALA A 23 -3.19 -0.96 -13.61
C ALA A 23 -3.24 -0.78 -12.09
N ALA A 24 -3.35 -1.87 -11.31
CA ALA A 24 -3.34 -1.80 -9.85
C ALA A 24 -1.98 -1.31 -9.31
N ALA A 25 -0.88 -1.77 -9.90
CA ALA A 25 0.47 -1.32 -9.55
C ALA A 25 0.69 0.16 -9.88
N ALA A 26 0.19 0.62 -11.03
CA ALA A 26 0.24 2.03 -11.43
C ALA A 26 -0.55 2.92 -10.46
N ALA A 27 -1.81 2.56 -10.17
CA ALA A 27 -2.64 3.30 -9.22
C ALA A 27 -1.98 3.38 -7.83
N PHE A 28 -1.38 2.28 -7.34
CA PHE A 28 -0.64 2.30 -6.08
C PHE A 28 0.58 3.25 -6.12
N LYS A 29 1.32 3.28 -7.24
CA LYS A 29 2.46 4.17 -7.42
C LYS A 29 2.04 5.64 -7.43
N GLU A 30 0.97 5.97 -8.14
CA GLU A 30 0.40 7.33 -8.16
C GLU A 30 -0.08 7.76 -6.77
N GLY A 31 -0.76 6.86 -6.04
CA GLY A 31 -1.15 7.11 -4.65
C GLY A 31 0.05 7.42 -3.75
N ARG A 32 1.17 6.69 -3.91
CA ARG A 32 2.41 6.97 -3.18
C ARG A 32 3.03 8.32 -3.55
N SER A 33 3.03 8.68 -4.83
CA SER A 33 3.54 9.99 -5.28
C SER A 33 2.71 11.10 -4.65
N ALA A 34 1.38 11.04 -4.81
CA ALA A 34 0.45 12.01 -4.25
C ALA A 34 0.58 12.13 -2.72
N SER A 35 0.72 11.00 -2.00
CA SER A 35 0.95 11.00 -0.56
C SER A 35 2.26 11.69 -0.17
N SER A 36 3.34 11.45 -0.92
CA SER A 36 4.63 12.13 -0.69
C SER A 36 4.58 13.63 -0.97
N GLU A 37 3.70 14.05 -1.87
CA GLU A 37 3.39 15.45 -2.18
C GLU A 37 2.33 16.04 -1.23
N GLN A 38 1.90 15.32 -0.20
CA GLN A 38 0.86 15.70 0.76
C GLN A 38 -0.53 15.96 0.13
N GLN A 39 -0.76 15.46 -1.08
CA GLN A 39 -2.06 15.50 -1.75
C GLN A 39 -2.92 14.32 -1.28
N PHE A 40 -3.28 14.30 0.01
CA PHE A 40 -3.85 13.14 0.68
C PHE A 40 -5.18 12.69 0.07
N ASP A 41 -6.07 13.60 -0.31
CA ASP A 41 -7.34 13.25 -0.97
C ASP A 41 -7.13 12.50 -2.28
N LYS A 42 -6.18 12.95 -3.11
CA LYS A 42 -5.81 12.25 -4.36
C LYS A 42 -5.15 10.92 -4.08
N ALA A 43 -4.28 10.85 -3.06
CA ALA A 43 -3.65 9.60 -2.65
C ALA A 43 -4.72 8.55 -2.25
N ILE A 44 -5.72 8.97 -1.47
CA ILE A 44 -6.86 8.13 -1.09
C ILE A 44 -7.63 7.63 -2.31
N GLN A 45 -7.88 8.49 -3.29
CA GLN A 45 -8.52 8.08 -4.54
C GLN A 45 -7.71 6.99 -5.26
N TYR A 46 -6.43 7.22 -5.52
CA TYR A 46 -5.57 6.27 -6.21
C TYR A 46 -5.42 4.94 -5.46
N TYR A 47 -5.33 4.96 -4.13
CA TYR A 47 -5.33 3.74 -3.34
C TYR A 47 -6.65 2.98 -3.41
N SER A 48 -7.77 3.70 -3.45
CA SER A 48 -9.09 3.09 -3.62
C SER A 48 -9.24 2.44 -5.01
N GLU A 49 -8.73 3.09 -6.06
CA GLU A 49 -8.63 2.51 -7.40
C GLU A 49 -7.78 1.23 -7.40
N ALA A 50 -6.63 1.24 -6.72
CA ALA A 50 -5.77 0.06 -6.60
C ALA A 50 -6.48 -1.11 -5.87
N LEU A 51 -7.31 -0.82 -4.85
CA LEU A 51 -8.07 -1.83 -4.10
C LEU A 51 -9.27 -2.40 -4.87
N ALA A 52 -9.79 -1.69 -5.87
CA ALA A 52 -10.90 -2.12 -6.71
C ALA A 52 -10.52 -3.27 -7.67
N PHE A 53 -9.23 -3.59 -7.80
CA PHE A 53 -8.78 -4.74 -8.58
C PHE A 53 -8.87 -6.04 -7.76
N ASP A 54 -9.86 -6.87 -8.09
CA ASP A 54 -10.19 -8.11 -7.37
C ASP A 54 -9.07 -9.16 -7.35
N ARG A 55 -8.22 -9.18 -8.38
CA ARG A 55 -7.10 -10.14 -8.50
C ARG A 55 -5.79 -9.48 -8.12
N THR A 56 -5.58 -9.35 -6.81
CA THR A 56 -4.32 -8.86 -6.24
C THR A 56 -3.88 -9.72 -5.06
N PRO A 57 -2.57 -9.97 -4.86
CA PRO A 57 -2.07 -10.70 -3.69
C PRO A 57 -2.48 -9.99 -2.39
N ALA A 58 -2.80 -10.77 -1.36
CA ALA A 58 -3.20 -10.26 -0.05
C ALA A 58 -2.15 -9.29 0.54
N SER A 59 -0.87 -9.63 0.41
CA SER A 59 0.24 -8.76 0.86
C SER A 59 0.30 -7.40 0.14
N PHE A 60 -0.15 -7.31 -1.11
CA PHE A 60 -0.27 -6.04 -1.81
C PHE A 60 -1.46 -5.23 -1.29
N ARG A 61 -2.62 -5.88 -1.13
CA ARG A 61 -3.84 -5.25 -0.60
C ARG A 61 -3.63 -4.70 0.80
N ALA A 62 -3.02 -5.48 1.70
CA ALA A 62 -2.68 -5.05 3.06
C ALA A 62 -1.86 -3.76 3.05
N ARG A 63 -0.83 -3.70 2.21
CA ARG A 63 -0.01 -2.50 2.07
C ARG A 63 -0.80 -1.30 1.54
N ILE A 64 -1.71 -1.49 0.57
CA ILE A 64 -2.56 -0.38 0.11
C ILE A 64 -3.44 0.15 1.26
N PHE A 65 -4.05 -0.74 2.04
CA PHE A 65 -4.82 -0.34 3.23
C PHE A 65 -3.95 0.44 4.23
N GLU A 66 -2.71 0.01 4.51
CA GLU A 66 -1.78 0.76 5.40
C GLU A 66 -1.57 2.20 4.90
N TYR A 67 -1.25 2.37 3.61
CA TYR A 67 -0.97 3.70 3.07
C TYR A 67 -2.21 4.58 2.97
N ARG A 68 -3.38 4.01 2.65
CA ARG A 68 -4.64 4.76 2.61
C ARG A 68 -5.08 5.16 4.02
N GLY A 69 -4.96 4.25 4.99
CA GLY A 69 -5.21 4.54 6.40
C GLY A 69 -4.33 5.66 6.93
N LEU A 70 -3.05 5.71 6.53
CA LEU A 70 -2.15 6.82 6.86
C LEU A 70 -2.65 8.15 6.27
N CYS A 71 -3.12 8.16 5.02
CA CYS A 71 -3.67 9.36 4.41
C CYS A 71 -4.94 9.84 5.13
N PHE A 72 -5.86 8.93 5.47
CA PHE A 72 -7.05 9.26 6.27
C PHE A 72 -6.69 9.84 7.64
N TRP A 73 -5.69 9.26 8.31
CA TRP A 73 -5.21 9.76 9.59
C TRP A 73 -4.64 11.19 9.47
N LEU A 74 -3.86 11.46 8.42
CA LEU A 74 -3.25 12.77 8.17
C LEU A 74 -4.27 13.88 7.88
N ILE A 75 -5.46 13.54 7.37
CA ILE A 75 -6.56 14.50 7.15
C ILE A 75 -7.58 14.54 8.30
N GLY A 76 -7.37 13.76 9.37
CA GLY A 76 -8.24 13.73 10.55
C GLY A 76 -9.44 12.77 10.46
N GLU A 77 -9.53 11.97 9.41
CA GLU A 77 -10.59 10.97 9.21
C GLU A 77 -10.27 9.66 9.97
N PHE A 78 -10.20 9.75 11.30
CA PHE A 78 -9.67 8.68 12.14
C PHE A 78 -10.46 7.36 12.07
N ALA A 79 -11.80 7.43 11.94
CA ALA A 79 -12.62 6.22 11.81
C ALA A 79 -12.33 5.46 10.51
N ALA A 80 -12.08 6.18 9.42
CA ALA A 80 -11.69 5.58 8.15
C ALA A 80 -10.27 5.01 8.22
N ALA A 81 -9.35 5.72 8.89
CA ALA A 81 -7.99 5.25 9.12
C ALA A 81 -7.96 3.95 9.94
N GLU A 82 -8.68 3.89 11.05
CA GLU A 82 -8.80 2.70 11.90
C GLU A 82 -9.35 1.51 11.12
N LYS A 83 -10.40 1.72 10.33
CA LYS A 83 -10.95 0.68 9.45
C LYS A 83 -9.89 0.13 8.51
N ASP A 84 -9.14 1.00 7.83
CA ASP A 84 -8.10 0.57 6.90
C ASP A 84 -6.94 -0.14 7.61
N TYR A 85 -6.52 0.29 8.80
CA TYR A 85 -5.49 -0.44 9.56
C TYR A 85 -5.98 -1.83 9.99
N ASN A 86 -7.25 -1.97 10.38
CA ASN A 86 -7.83 -3.27 10.71
C ASN A 86 -7.91 -4.19 9.47
N GLU A 87 -8.31 -3.67 8.31
CA GLU A 87 -8.31 -4.43 7.04
C GLU A 87 -6.87 -4.84 6.64
N SER A 88 -5.89 -3.95 6.84
CA SER A 88 -4.47 -4.27 6.64
C SER A 88 -4.02 -5.43 7.52
N LEU A 89 -4.42 -5.44 8.80
CA LEU A 89 -4.09 -6.50 9.76
C LEU A 89 -4.77 -7.83 9.41
N ALA A 90 -6.04 -7.78 9.01
CA ALA A 90 -6.80 -8.97 8.63
C ALA A 90 -6.30 -9.61 7.32
N THR A 91 -5.76 -8.80 6.41
CA THR A 91 -5.28 -9.25 5.10
C THR A 91 -3.81 -9.69 5.11
N SER A 92 -3.01 -9.23 6.09
CA SER A 92 -1.56 -9.50 6.15
C SER A 92 -1.20 -10.74 6.94
N ASP A 93 -0.51 -11.69 6.30
CA ASP A 93 0.20 -12.79 6.97
C ASP A 93 1.64 -12.38 7.42
N SER A 94 2.05 -11.15 7.13
CA SER A 94 3.42 -10.66 7.38
C SER A 94 3.54 -9.90 8.71
N ILE A 95 4.41 -10.40 9.58
CA ILE A 95 4.74 -9.77 10.88
C ILE A 95 5.15 -8.29 10.73
N ASP A 96 5.94 -7.96 9.71
CA ASP A 96 6.43 -6.59 9.48
C ASP A 96 5.30 -5.60 9.16
N GLN A 97 4.33 -6.01 8.35
CA GLN A 97 3.17 -5.17 8.01
C GLN A 97 2.23 -5.05 9.21
N THR A 98 2.06 -6.15 9.94
CA THR A 98 1.26 -6.18 11.18
C THR A 98 1.83 -5.22 12.24
N ALA A 99 3.14 -5.15 12.40
CA ALA A 99 3.78 -4.22 13.33
C ALA A 99 3.49 -2.75 12.97
N ARG A 100 3.53 -2.38 11.68
CA ARG A 100 3.33 -1.00 11.23
C ARG A 100 1.90 -0.50 11.37
N ALA A 101 0.92 -1.37 11.12
CA ALA A 101 -0.48 -1.04 11.33
C ALA A 101 -0.80 -0.89 12.83
N ARG A 102 -0.22 -1.75 13.69
CA ARG A 102 -0.40 -1.67 15.16
C ARG A 102 0.18 -0.42 15.81
N VAL A 103 1.22 0.18 15.26
CA VAL A 103 1.79 1.44 15.80
C VAL A 103 0.84 2.63 15.59
N ARG A 104 -0.15 2.50 14.69
CA ARG A 104 -1.05 3.58 14.27
C ARG A 104 -2.51 3.39 14.74
N LEU A 105 -2.77 2.30 15.47
CA LEU A 105 -3.98 2.07 16.28
C LEU A 105 -3.69 2.52 17.71
#